data_AF-A0A2E6NRL3-F1
#
_entry.id   AF-A0A2E6NRL3-F1
#
_cell.length_a   1.000
_cell.length_b   1.000
_cell.length_c   1.000
_cell.angle_alpha   90.00
_cell.angle_beta   90.00
_cell.angle_gamma   90.00
#
_symmetry.space_group_name_H-M   'P 1'
#
loop_
_entity.id
_entity.type
_entity.pdbx_description
1 polymer ?
#
loop_
_entity_poly.entity_id
_entity_poly.type
_entity_poly.pdbx_seq_one_letter_code
_entity_poly.pdbx_strand_id
1 'polypeptide(L)'
;MKRFDPGGTAQSLAFRLLAGIFSLFFPALAMGHDTLDFNAIQGILSANCGGGACHINQATSGVNLTSYETLMASIGVQYGGPVVIPGSPSQSPLIDKVMMPSPEHGSRMPLEAEPLDELEIDMLLDWISDGAIRSHLPMRGDVDEDETVTLTDAIRILQYLFSGGEELRCLATADANRDENVDLTDAVYILGFLFLGGDNPGDLTEEEADGCAEENELSFESLYENLFATTCAFSSCHSSESRKGELSLGSLADARAELVGIEAANDAANAAGLLRVDPGAPDNSFLLRKLIAPGAGEGNRMPANSSTPLSDRTIGAVRDWILAG
;
A
#
# COMPACT_ATOMS: atom_id res chain seq x y z
N MET A 1 9.05 -87.99 32.88
CA MET A 1 8.11 -86.91 33.25
C MET A 1 8.91 -85.77 33.84
N LYS A 2 9.22 -84.74 33.04
CA LYS A 2 9.89 -83.51 33.48
C LYS A 2 8.99 -82.33 33.13
N ARG A 3 8.66 -81.52 34.15
CA ARG A 3 7.76 -80.38 34.10
C ARG A 3 8.45 -79.17 33.48
N PHE A 4 7.68 -78.42 32.70
CA PHE A 4 7.94 -77.10 32.15
C PHE A 4 7.88 -76.02 33.24
N ASP A 5 8.71 -74.99 33.14
CA ASP A 5 8.48 -73.66 33.72
C ASP A 5 9.00 -72.58 32.75
N PRO A 6 8.35 -71.41 32.63
CA PRO A 6 8.53 -70.45 31.53
C PRO A 6 9.42 -69.24 31.91
N GLY A 7 10.03 -68.60 30.91
CA GLY A 7 10.75 -67.34 31.14
C GLY A 7 11.64 -66.93 29.97
N GLY A 8 11.04 -66.55 28.84
CA GLY A 8 11.76 -65.99 27.69
C GLY A 8 12.10 -64.51 27.93
N THR A 9 13.39 -64.21 27.97
CA THR A 9 13.96 -62.86 28.02
C THR A 9 13.88 -62.18 26.65
N ALA A 10 13.23 -61.02 26.57
CA ALA A 10 13.25 -60.14 25.42
C ALA A 10 14.59 -59.38 25.35
N GLN A 11 15.31 -59.48 24.22
CA GLN A 11 16.42 -58.58 23.89
C GLN A 11 15.96 -57.60 22.80
N SER A 12 16.13 -56.31 23.12
CA SER A 12 15.70 -55.14 22.35
C SER A 12 16.58 -54.93 21.11
N LEU A 13 15.98 -54.92 19.92
CA LEU A 13 16.60 -54.37 18.71
C LEU A 13 16.42 -52.85 18.71
N ALA A 14 17.51 -52.11 18.91
CA ALA A 14 17.53 -50.66 18.73
C ALA A 14 17.58 -50.33 17.22
N PHE A 15 16.44 -49.93 16.65
CA PHE A 15 16.35 -49.35 15.31
C PHE A 15 16.73 -47.87 15.40
N ARG A 16 17.88 -47.47 14.81
CA ARG A 16 18.22 -46.06 14.66
C ARG A 16 17.41 -45.48 13.50
N LEU A 17 16.31 -44.79 13.82
CA LEU A 17 15.61 -43.91 12.88
C LEU A 17 16.48 -42.69 12.61
N LEU A 18 17.10 -42.63 11.44
CA LEU A 18 17.60 -41.39 10.85
C LEU A 18 16.38 -40.59 10.40
N ALA A 19 15.92 -39.65 11.23
CA ALA A 19 14.96 -38.63 10.82
C ALA A 19 15.69 -37.67 9.86
N GLY A 20 15.61 -37.94 8.56
CA GLY A 20 15.94 -36.95 7.54
C GLY A 20 14.89 -35.86 7.60
N ILE A 21 15.25 -34.69 8.12
CA ILE A 21 14.44 -33.48 7.98
C ILE A 21 14.54 -33.07 6.51
N PHE A 22 13.59 -33.54 5.71
CA PHE A 22 13.37 -32.99 4.38
C PHE A 22 12.63 -31.67 4.60
N SER A 23 13.37 -30.58 4.80
CA SER A 23 12.80 -29.24 4.75
C SER A 23 12.28 -29.04 3.33
N LEU A 24 10.99 -29.27 3.14
CA LEU A 24 10.27 -28.79 1.97
C LEU A 24 10.30 -27.26 2.08
N PHE A 25 11.31 -26.66 1.46
CA PHE A 25 11.31 -25.24 1.18
C PHE A 25 10.24 -25.04 0.10
N PHE A 26 9.01 -24.79 0.53
CA PHE A 26 8.02 -24.19 -0.35
C PHE A 26 8.50 -22.76 -0.55
N PRO A 27 8.96 -22.35 -1.74
CA PRO A 27 9.00 -20.93 -2.00
C PRO A 27 7.54 -20.48 -1.86
N ALA A 28 7.29 -19.54 -0.96
CA ALA A 28 6.04 -18.80 -1.05
C ALA A 28 6.07 -18.18 -2.44
N LEU A 29 5.28 -18.72 -3.37
CA LEU A 29 4.89 -17.92 -4.52
C LEU A 29 4.13 -16.76 -3.89
N ALA A 30 4.76 -15.59 -3.83
CA ALA A 30 4.05 -14.35 -3.60
C ALA A 30 3.06 -14.22 -4.77
N MET A 31 1.86 -14.74 -4.59
CA MET A 31 0.75 -14.36 -5.45
C MET A 31 0.41 -12.94 -5.06
N GLY A 32 0.45 -12.01 -6.02
CA GLY A 32 0.04 -10.64 -5.76
C GLY A 32 -1.40 -10.61 -5.23
N HIS A 33 -1.65 -9.73 -4.28
CA HIS A 33 -2.98 -9.41 -3.78
C HIS A 33 -3.46 -8.08 -4.39
N ASP A 34 -4.76 -7.83 -4.36
CA ASP A 34 -5.34 -6.54 -4.77
C ASP A 34 -4.88 -5.42 -3.82
N THR A 35 -4.72 -4.20 -4.34
CA THR A 35 -4.33 -3.03 -3.55
C THR A 35 -5.34 -2.73 -2.45
N LEU A 36 -4.88 -2.72 -1.20
CA LEU A 36 -5.71 -2.28 -0.08
C LEU A 36 -5.55 -0.78 0.14
N ASP A 37 -6.69 -0.10 0.33
CA ASP A 37 -6.73 1.30 0.72
C ASP A 37 -6.97 1.47 2.24
N PHE A 38 -6.91 2.71 2.70
CA PHE A 38 -7.14 2.99 4.11
C PHE A 38 -8.60 2.76 4.54
N ASN A 39 -9.58 2.88 3.64
CA ASN A 39 -10.99 2.66 3.99
C ASN A 39 -11.22 1.20 4.41
N ALA A 40 -10.60 0.25 3.70
CA ALA A 40 -10.63 -1.17 4.06
C ALA A 40 -10.06 -1.43 5.47
N ILE A 41 -9.05 -0.66 5.87
CA ILE A 41 -8.36 -0.81 7.17
C ILE A 41 -9.06 -0.04 8.31
N GLN A 42 -9.66 1.11 8.02
CA GLN A 42 -10.26 1.99 9.02
C GLN A 42 -11.37 1.29 9.83
N GLY A 43 -12.09 0.34 9.21
CA GLY A 43 -13.09 -0.49 9.88
C GLY A 43 -12.49 -1.34 11.01
N ILE A 44 -11.36 -2.01 10.74
CA ILE A 44 -10.61 -2.84 11.70
C ILE A 44 -10.14 -1.97 12.86
N LEU A 45 -9.51 -0.84 12.57
CA LEU A 45 -8.98 0.08 13.58
C LEU A 45 -10.09 0.66 14.46
N SER A 46 -11.22 1.05 13.87
CA SER A 46 -12.35 1.62 14.61
C SER A 46 -13.00 0.59 15.53
N ALA A 47 -13.24 -0.62 15.01
CA ALA A 47 -13.89 -1.69 15.74
C ALA A 47 -13.05 -2.18 16.94
N ASN A 48 -11.75 -2.34 16.73
CA ASN A 48 -10.87 -2.97 17.71
C ASN A 48 -10.17 -1.96 18.64
N CYS A 49 -9.90 -0.73 18.18
CA CYS A 49 -9.09 0.25 18.92
C CYS A 49 -9.89 1.47 19.44
N GLY A 50 -11.18 1.57 19.10
CA GLY A 50 -12.08 2.62 19.58
C GLY A 50 -12.70 2.39 20.95
N GLY A 51 -12.67 1.15 21.46
CA GLY A 51 -13.22 0.80 22.77
C GLY A 51 -12.58 1.60 23.91
N GLY A 52 -13.41 2.17 24.80
CA GLY A 52 -12.93 3.03 25.90
C GLY A 52 -12.29 4.36 25.45
N ALA A 53 -12.49 4.72 24.17
CA ALA A 53 -11.93 5.90 23.49
C ALA A 53 -10.41 5.92 23.36
N CYS A 54 -9.65 4.84 23.55
CA CYS A 54 -8.18 4.98 23.67
C CYS A 54 -7.49 5.53 22.40
N HIS A 55 -7.88 5.16 21.19
CA HIS A 55 -7.15 5.59 19.99
C HIS A 55 -8.02 6.19 18.86
N ILE A 56 -9.31 6.37 19.09
CA ILE A 56 -10.25 6.99 18.15
C ILE A 56 -10.84 8.26 18.77
N ASN A 57 -10.90 9.34 18.00
CA ASN A 57 -11.25 10.70 18.41
C ASN A 57 -10.38 11.32 19.51
N GLN A 58 -9.27 10.66 19.88
CA GLN A 58 -8.25 11.18 20.78
C GLN A 58 -6.91 10.47 20.55
N ALA A 59 -5.81 11.11 20.96
CA ALA A 59 -4.49 10.51 20.93
C ALA A 59 -4.13 9.90 22.29
N THR A 60 -3.78 8.61 22.31
CA THR A 60 -3.19 7.94 23.49
C THR A 60 -1.77 7.53 23.19
N SER A 61 -0.84 7.92 24.06
CA SER A 61 0.60 7.68 23.88
C SER A 61 1.14 8.18 22.52
N GLY A 62 0.59 9.29 22.02
CA GLY A 62 0.96 9.89 20.74
C GLY A 62 0.35 9.22 19.50
N VAL A 63 -0.61 8.30 19.70
CA VAL A 63 -1.26 7.53 18.62
C VAL A 63 -2.74 7.87 18.52
N ASN A 64 -3.18 8.28 17.33
CA ASN A 64 -4.54 8.55 16.93
C ASN A 64 -4.85 7.83 15.60
N LEU A 65 -5.88 6.99 15.59
CA LEU A 65 -6.27 6.11 14.49
C LEU A 65 -7.59 6.55 13.82
N THR A 66 -8.00 7.81 14.03
CA THR A 66 -9.32 8.32 13.61
C THR A 66 -9.45 8.49 12.10
N SER A 67 -8.35 8.87 11.45
CA SER A 67 -8.28 9.11 10.03
C SER A 67 -6.90 8.75 9.50
N TYR A 68 -6.78 8.64 8.18
CA TYR A 68 -5.52 8.39 7.50
C TYR A 68 -4.45 9.40 7.95
N GLU A 69 -4.77 10.69 7.91
CA GLU A 69 -3.84 11.77 8.22
C GLU A 69 -3.38 11.70 9.67
N THR A 70 -4.30 11.40 10.60
CA THR A 70 -3.95 11.30 12.03
C THR A 70 -3.15 10.05 12.34
N LEU A 71 -3.42 8.92 11.67
CA LEU A 71 -2.63 7.70 11.77
C LEU A 71 -1.21 7.91 11.25
N MET A 72 -1.07 8.42 10.02
CA MET A 72 0.23 8.61 9.40
C MET A 72 1.06 9.70 10.08
N ALA A 73 0.42 10.67 10.75
CA ALA A 73 1.09 11.68 11.57
C ALA A 73 1.39 11.20 13.02
N SER A 74 0.90 10.04 13.44
CA SER A 74 1.06 9.56 14.81
C SER A 74 2.50 9.17 15.12
N ILE A 75 3.02 9.70 16.24
CA ILE A 75 4.34 9.37 16.78
C ILE A 75 4.15 8.61 18.09
N GLY A 76 4.41 7.30 18.05
CA GLY A 76 4.26 6.45 19.21
C GLY A 76 5.31 6.79 20.27
N VAL A 77 4.87 7.31 21.42
CA VAL A 77 5.78 7.76 22.51
C VAL A 77 6.71 6.64 22.99
N GLN A 78 6.26 5.38 22.95
CA GLN A 78 7.04 4.23 23.39
C GLN A 78 8.14 3.83 22.39
N TYR A 79 7.87 3.95 21.09
CA TYR A 79 8.82 3.58 20.02
C TYR A 79 9.66 4.78 19.54
N GLY A 80 9.26 6.01 19.89
CA GLY A 80 9.98 7.24 19.57
C GLY A 80 9.93 7.64 18.09
N GLY A 81 8.97 7.11 17.32
CA GLY A 81 8.86 7.34 15.87
C GLY A 81 7.45 7.08 15.32
N PRO A 82 7.29 7.15 13.99
CA PRO A 82 6.04 6.84 13.30
C PRO A 82 5.49 5.47 13.69
N VAL A 83 4.17 5.36 13.82
CA VAL A 83 3.51 4.08 14.14
C VAL A 83 3.31 3.17 12.93
N VAL A 84 3.27 3.76 11.74
CA VAL A 84 3.24 3.07 10.45
C VAL A 84 4.46 3.54 9.65
N ILE A 85 5.20 2.58 9.12
CA ILE A 85 6.30 2.81 8.19
C ILE A 85 5.87 2.22 6.84
N PRO A 86 5.42 3.05 5.89
CA PRO A 86 5.09 2.62 4.53
C PRO A 86 6.09 1.63 3.95
N GLY A 87 5.61 0.54 3.36
CA GLY A 87 6.41 -0.51 2.73
C GLY A 87 7.21 -1.37 3.71
N SER A 88 7.05 -1.18 5.02
CA SER A 88 7.83 -1.89 6.05
C SER A 88 6.96 -2.35 7.21
N PRO A 89 6.06 -3.33 6.98
CA PRO A 89 5.17 -3.85 8.03
C PRO A 89 5.93 -4.39 9.24
N SER A 90 7.02 -5.14 9.00
CA SER A 90 7.86 -5.70 10.08
C SER A 90 8.59 -4.66 10.92
N GLN A 91 8.73 -3.43 10.43
CA GLN A 91 9.33 -2.31 11.17
C GLN A 91 8.27 -1.36 11.73
N SER A 92 6.99 -1.59 11.43
CA SER A 92 5.90 -0.72 11.86
C SER A 92 5.45 -1.06 13.28
N PRO A 93 5.55 -0.12 14.24
CA PRO A 93 5.08 -0.35 15.61
C PRO A 93 3.61 -0.79 15.72
N LEU A 94 2.75 -0.37 14.78
CA LEU A 94 1.36 -0.84 14.71
C LEU A 94 1.29 -2.37 14.62
N ILE A 95 2.09 -2.98 13.74
CA ILE A 95 2.14 -4.43 13.54
C ILE A 95 2.70 -5.14 14.76
N ASP A 96 3.81 -4.65 15.32
CA ASP A 96 4.37 -5.20 16.57
C ASP A 96 3.31 -5.23 17.67
N LYS A 97 2.51 -4.16 17.79
CA LYS A 97 1.46 -4.04 18.80
C LYS A 97 0.27 -4.97 18.60
N VAL A 98 -0.16 -5.26 17.37
CA VAL A 98 -1.38 -6.04 17.13
C VAL A 98 -1.11 -7.53 16.93
N MET A 99 0.03 -7.87 16.33
CA MET A 99 0.38 -9.24 15.95
C MET A 99 1.12 -9.98 17.08
N MET A 100 1.99 -9.30 17.82
CA MET A 100 2.88 -9.98 18.76
C MET A 100 2.19 -10.23 20.12
N PRO A 101 2.18 -11.46 20.65
CA PRO A 101 1.71 -11.72 22.01
C PRO A 101 2.48 -10.96 23.09
N SER A 102 3.71 -10.57 22.79
CA SER A 102 4.60 -9.78 23.65
C SER A 102 5.37 -8.80 22.76
N PRO A 103 4.83 -7.60 22.50
CA PRO A 103 5.49 -6.59 21.68
C PRO A 103 6.79 -6.09 22.34
N GLU A 104 7.64 -5.42 21.56
CA GLU A 104 8.92 -4.88 22.04
C GLU A 104 8.74 -3.92 23.23
N HIS A 105 7.64 -3.16 23.22
CA HIS A 105 7.29 -2.21 24.27
C HIS A 105 5.87 -2.44 24.78
N GLY A 106 5.66 -2.30 26.09
CA GLY A 106 4.34 -2.35 26.72
C GLY A 106 3.55 -3.64 26.45
N SER A 107 2.23 -3.52 26.33
CA SER A 107 1.32 -4.65 26.07
C SER A 107 0.82 -4.67 24.62
N ARG A 108 0.39 -5.85 24.16
CA ARG A 108 -0.33 -6.06 22.90
C ARG A 108 -1.65 -5.25 22.89
N MET A 109 -2.00 -4.73 21.72
CA MET A 109 -3.28 -4.09 21.43
C MET A 109 -4.18 -5.01 20.59
N PRO A 110 -5.52 -4.93 20.73
CA PRO A 110 -6.23 -4.10 21.70
C PRO A 110 -6.01 -4.57 23.15
N LEU A 111 -5.88 -3.60 24.06
CA LEU A 111 -5.55 -3.86 25.47
C LEU A 111 -6.70 -4.58 26.15
N GLU A 112 -6.40 -5.65 26.89
CA GLU A 112 -7.39 -6.43 27.67
C GLU A 112 -8.57 -6.98 26.84
N ALA A 113 -8.42 -7.04 25.50
CA ALA A 113 -9.38 -7.62 24.57
C ALA A 113 -8.75 -8.80 23.83
N GLU A 114 -9.55 -9.57 23.09
CA GLU A 114 -9.03 -10.62 22.22
C GLU A 114 -8.08 -10.04 21.16
N PRO A 115 -7.09 -10.81 20.68
CA PRO A 115 -6.30 -10.44 19.51
C PRO A 115 -7.19 -10.22 18.28
N LEU A 116 -6.70 -9.40 17.34
CA LEU A 116 -7.25 -9.38 15.98
C LEU A 116 -7.15 -10.78 15.37
N ASP A 117 -8.07 -11.10 14.47
CA ASP A 117 -7.98 -12.36 13.74
C ASP A 117 -6.88 -12.31 12.67
N GLU A 118 -6.56 -13.48 12.12
CA GLU A 118 -5.47 -13.62 11.14
C GLU A 118 -5.74 -12.80 9.87
N LEU A 119 -7.00 -12.69 9.42
CA LEU A 119 -7.35 -11.94 8.21
C LEU A 119 -7.20 -10.43 8.43
N GLU A 120 -7.64 -9.92 9.58
CA GLU A 120 -7.46 -8.50 9.95
C GLU A 120 -5.97 -8.13 10.04
N ILE A 121 -5.14 -9.04 10.56
CA ILE A 121 -3.69 -8.85 10.62
C ILE A 121 -3.10 -8.86 9.21
N ASP A 122 -3.48 -9.81 8.37
CA ASP A 122 -3.00 -9.91 6.98
C ASP A 122 -3.36 -8.64 6.20
N MET A 123 -4.59 -8.14 6.32
CA MET A 123 -4.99 -6.86 5.70
C MET A 123 -4.12 -5.68 6.16
N LEU A 124 -3.78 -5.59 7.45
CA LEU A 124 -2.89 -4.56 7.96
C LEU A 124 -1.45 -4.70 7.44
N LEU A 125 -0.95 -5.93 7.32
CA LEU A 125 0.37 -6.22 6.77
C LEU A 125 0.44 -5.81 5.29
N ASP A 126 -0.56 -6.20 4.52
CA ASP A 126 -0.70 -5.95 3.09
C ASP A 126 -0.84 -4.46 2.81
N TRP A 127 -1.75 -3.75 3.49
CA TRP A 127 -1.88 -2.30 3.34
C TRP A 127 -0.57 -1.56 3.64
N ILE A 128 0.16 -1.94 4.70
CA ILE A 128 1.46 -1.32 4.98
C ILE A 128 2.49 -1.71 3.93
N SER A 129 2.53 -2.96 3.47
CA SER A 129 3.43 -3.43 2.40
C SER A 129 3.24 -2.62 1.12
N ASP A 130 1.99 -2.32 0.78
CA ASP A 130 1.56 -1.51 -0.36
C ASP A 130 1.90 -0.02 -0.22
N GLY A 131 2.56 0.37 0.87
CA GLY A 131 2.98 1.72 1.12
C GLY A 131 2.05 2.51 2.01
N ALA A 132 1.12 1.83 2.69
CA ALA A 132 0.11 2.45 3.52
C ALA A 132 -0.60 3.57 2.75
N ILE A 133 -1.00 3.30 1.50
CA ILE A 133 -1.65 4.28 0.64
C ILE A 133 -3.02 4.67 1.20
N ARG A 134 -3.41 5.94 1.03
CA ARG A 134 -4.74 6.41 1.42
C ARG A 134 -5.81 5.74 0.58
N SER A 135 -5.68 5.88 -0.73
CA SER A 135 -6.53 5.27 -1.74
C SER A 135 -5.83 5.27 -3.08
N HIS A 136 -6.07 4.22 -3.85
CA HIS A 136 -5.70 4.16 -5.26
C HIS A 136 -6.85 4.66 -6.16
N LEU A 137 -8.04 4.89 -5.60
CA LEU A 137 -9.22 5.35 -6.32
C LEU A 137 -9.31 6.89 -6.29
N PRO A 138 -9.90 7.52 -7.32
CA PRO A 138 -10.19 8.95 -7.29
C PRO A 138 -11.11 9.32 -6.14
N MET A 139 -10.95 10.53 -5.61
CA MET A 139 -11.75 11.02 -4.48
C MET A 139 -12.90 11.90 -4.97
N ARG A 140 -14.10 11.71 -4.42
CA ARG A 140 -15.22 12.62 -4.72
C ARG A 140 -14.93 14.02 -4.23
N GLY A 141 -15.38 15.00 -5.00
CA GLY A 141 -15.10 16.40 -4.76
C GLY A 141 -13.66 16.83 -4.99
N ASP A 142 -12.75 15.93 -5.39
CA ASP A 142 -11.43 16.25 -5.94
C ASP A 142 -11.53 16.17 -7.47
N VAL A 143 -11.89 17.29 -8.06
CA VAL A 143 -12.29 17.38 -9.48
C VAL A 143 -11.07 17.63 -10.37
N ASP A 144 -9.97 18.07 -9.78
CA ASP A 144 -8.70 18.26 -10.48
C ASP A 144 -7.65 17.19 -10.22
N GLU A 145 -8.03 16.19 -9.43
CA GLU A 145 -7.30 14.95 -9.21
C GLU A 145 -5.95 15.16 -8.51
N ASP A 146 -5.87 16.18 -7.65
CA ASP A 146 -4.67 16.51 -6.87
C ASP A 146 -4.59 15.78 -5.51
N GLU A 147 -5.53 14.86 -5.28
CA GLU A 147 -5.72 14.06 -4.06
C GLU A 147 -6.18 14.88 -2.84
N THR A 148 -6.62 16.13 -3.05
CA THR A 148 -7.17 16.98 -2.00
C THR A 148 -8.50 17.62 -2.39
N VAL A 149 -9.52 17.49 -1.52
CA VAL A 149 -10.76 18.26 -1.70
C VAL A 149 -10.54 19.68 -1.18
N THR A 150 -10.67 20.67 -2.05
CA THR A 150 -10.42 22.08 -1.73
C THR A 150 -11.50 23.01 -2.28
N LEU A 151 -11.34 24.32 -2.02
CA LEU A 151 -12.23 25.33 -2.58
C LEU A 151 -12.12 25.40 -4.12
N THR A 152 -10.95 25.08 -4.70
CA THR A 152 -10.80 25.15 -6.15
C THR A 152 -11.65 24.12 -6.87
N ASP A 153 -11.93 22.97 -6.25
CA ASP A 153 -12.82 21.94 -6.78
C ASP A 153 -14.26 22.43 -6.89
N ALA A 154 -14.79 23.01 -5.81
CA ALA A 154 -16.13 23.59 -5.83
C ALA A 154 -16.25 24.68 -6.91
N ILE A 155 -15.20 25.50 -7.10
CA ILE A 155 -15.16 26.51 -8.16
C ILE A 155 -15.15 25.86 -9.55
N ARG A 156 -14.40 24.77 -9.75
CA ARG A 156 -14.33 24.05 -11.03
C ARG A 156 -15.68 23.44 -11.41
N ILE A 157 -16.41 22.83 -10.47
CA ILE A 157 -17.78 22.35 -10.71
C ILE A 157 -18.67 23.49 -11.20
N LEU A 158 -18.62 24.66 -10.53
CA LEU A 158 -19.42 25.82 -10.95
C LEU A 158 -19.00 26.37 -12.32
N GLN A 159 -17.70 26.32 -12.66
CA GLN A 159 -17.22 26.73 -13.99
C GLN A 159 -17.69 25.76 -15.08
N TYR A 160 -17.65 24.45 -14.82
CA TYR A 160 -18.20 23.42 -15.69
C TYR A 160 -19.69 23.67 -15.97
N LEU A 161 -20.49 23.89 -14.92
CA LEU A 161 -21.94 24.07 -15.03
C LEU A 161 -22.37 25.37 -15.73
N PHE A 162 -21.67 26.49 -15.50
CA PHE A 162 -22.19 27.81 -15.90
C PHE A 162 -21.32 28.58 -16.89
N SER A 163 -20.04 28.24 -17.02
CA SER A 163 -19.09 29.03 -17.80
C SER A 163 -18.56 28.30 -19.03
N GLY A 164 -18.94 27.04 -19.25
CA GLY A 164 -18.35 26.21 -20.30
C GLY A 164 -16.84 26.09 -20.12
N GLY A 165 -16.41 25.86 -18.87
CA GLY A 165 -15.01 25.64 -18.50
C GLY A 165 -14.40 24.40 -19.17
N GLU A 166 -13.18 24.06 -18.78
CA GLU A 166 -12.55 22.80 -19.20
C GLU A 166 -13.46 21.62 -18.87
N GLU A 167 -13.54 20.64 -19.79
CA GLU A 167 -14.31 19.43 -19.57
C GLU A 167 -13.71 18.66 -18.39
N LEU A 168 -14.56 18.21 -17.47
CA LEU A 168 -14.11 17.44 -16.32
C LEU A 168 -13.67 16.07 -16.80
N ARG A 169 -12.46 15.65 -16.41
CA ARG A 169 -11.89 14.35 -16.80
C ARG A 169 -12.74 13.19 -16.30
N CYS A 170 -13.23 13.33 -15.07
CA CYS A 170 -14.06 12.35 -14.40
C CYS A 170 -15.32 13.05 -13.89
N LEU A 171 -16.48 12.67 -14.41
CA LEU A 171 -17.75 13.22 -13.90
C LEU A 171 -18.11 12.62 -12.54
N ALA A 172 -17.67 11.40 -12.24
CA ALA A 172 -17.95 10.76 -10.96
C ALA A 172 -17.27 11.49 -9.78
N THR A 173 -16.08 12.08 -9.97
CA THR A 173 -15.46 12.92 -8.93
C THR A 173 -16.24 14.22 -8.71
N ALA A 174 -16.99 14.70 -9.69
CA ALA A 174 -17.79 15.91 -9.58
C ALA A 174 -19.16 15.69 -8.91
N ASP A 175 -19.67 14.46 -8.87
CA ASP A 175 -20.84 14.06 -8.07
C ASP A 175 -20.40 13.82 -6.61
N ALA A 176 -20.22 14.92 -5.89
CA ALA A 176 -19.71 14.94 -4.53
C ALA A 176 -20.76 14.49 -3.50
N ASN A 177 -22.04 14.71 -3.79
CA ASN A 177 -23.14 14.35 -2.89
C ASN A 177 -23.67 12.91 -3.13
N ARG A 178 -23.22 12.25 -4.21
CA ARG A 178 -23.56 10.88 -4.62
C ARG A 178 -25.02 10.71 -5.04
N ASP A 179 -25.60 11.71 -5.70
CA ASP A 179 -26.98 11.66 -6.19
C ASP A 179 -27.10 11.29 -7.67
N GLU A 180 -25.98 10.91 -8.31
CA GLU A 180 -25.83 10.54 -9.71
C GLU A 180 -25.95 11.73 -10.70
N ASN A 181 -26.08 12.97 -10.20
CA ASN A 181 -26.14 14.17 -11.03
C ASN A 181 -25.05 15.15 -10.62
N VAL A 182 -24.30 15.65 -11.60
CA VAL A 182 -23.38 16.77 -11.38
C VAL A 182 -24.16 18.08 -11.50
N ASP A 183 -24.43 18.73 -10.38
CA ASP A 183 -25.14 20.00 -10.31
C ASP A 183 -24.62 20.97 -9.21
N LEU A 184 -25.41 22.01 -8.92
CA LEU A 184 -25.05 23.03 -7.93
C LEU A 184 -24.87 22.46 -6.52
N THR A 185 -25.57 21.38 -6.20
CA THR A 185 -25.57 20.77 -4.88
C THR A 185 -24.25 20.09 -4.56
N ASP A 186 -23.48 19.65 -5.56
CA ASP A 186 -22.13 19.10 -5.38
C ASP A 186 -21.15 20.16 -4.89
N ALA A 187 -21.17 21.34 -5.51
CA ALA A 187 -20.35 22.47 -5.07
C ALA A 187 -20.75 22.89 -3.65
N VAL A 188 -22.04 22.86 -3.31
CA VAL A 188 -22.53 23.14 -1.95
C VAL A 188 -22.07 22.06 -0.96
N TYR A 189 -22.06 20.78 -1.36
CA TYR A 189 -21.59 19.68 -0.54
C TYR A 189 -20.12 19.86 -0.17
N ILE A 190 -19.25 20.14 -1.15
CA ILE A 190 -17.82 20.42 -0.92
C ILE A 190 -17.64 21.60 0.04
N LEU A 191 -18.37 22.71 -0.16
CA LEU A 191 -18.28 23.86 0.74
C LEU A 191 -18.78 23.54 2.16
N GLY A 192 -19.80 22.68 2.28
CA GLY A 192 -20.31 22.18 3.56
C GLY A 192 -19.26 21.36 4.30
N PHE A 193 -18.59 20.44 3.60
CA PHE A 193 -17.45 19.69 4.12
C PHE A 193 -16.32 20.63 4.60
N LEU A 194 -15.88 21.56 3.75
CA LEU A 194 -14.72 22.43 4.03
C LEU A 194 -14.96 23.42 5.17
N PHE A 195 -16.16 23.98 5.29
CA PHE A 195 -16.39 25.15 6.15
C PHE A 195 -17.39 24.92 7.27
N LEU A 196 -18.23 23.88 7.18
CA LEU A 196 -19.33 23.64 8.13
C LEU A 196 -19.18 22.32 8.90
N GLY A 197 -18.10 21.56 8.68
CA GLY A 197 -17.88 20.26 9.29
C GLY A 197 -18.85 19.20 8.76
N GLY A 198 -19.24 19.30 7.49
CA GLY A 198 -19.97 18.25 6.78
C GLY A 198 -19.13 16.98 6.59
N ASP A 199 -19.77 15.92 6.13
CA ASP A 199 -19.10 14.64 5.89
C ASP A 199 -18.09 14.74 4.74
N ASN A 200 -17.00 13.96 4.83
CA ASN A 200 -16.05 13.82 3.74
C ASN A 200 -16.74 13.12 2.55
N PRO A 201 -16.68 13.66 1.32
CA PRO A 201 -17.27 13.03 0.13
C PRO A 201 -16.82 11.57 -0.10
N GLY A 202 -15.62 11.22 0.39
CA GLY A 202 -15.04 9.88 0.32
C GLY A 202 -14.55 9.50 -1.07
N ASP A 203 -13.98 8.31 -1.19
CA ASP A 203 -13.46 7.83 -2.47
C ASP A 203 -14.58 7.31 -3.37
N LEU A 204 -14.29 7.26 -4.68
CA LEU A 204 -15.12 6.52 -5.65
C LEU A 204 -15.10 5.03 -5.33
N THR A 205 -16.14 4.34 -5.77
CA THR A 205 -16.09 2.89 -5.94
C THR A 205 -15.29 2.51 -7.18
N GLU A 206 -14.84 1.25 -7.27
CA GLU A 206 -14.19 0.74 -8.48
C GLU A 206 -15.07 0.94 -9.73
N GLU A 207 -16.38 0.67 -9.65
CA GLU A 207 -17.32 0.84 -10.76
C GLU A 207 -17.41 2.30 -11.25
N GLU A 208 -17.33 3.25 -10.32
CA GLU A 208 -17.36 4.68 -10.66
C GLU A 208 -16.02 5.16 -11.23
N ALA A 209 -14.91 4.63 -10.71
CA ALA A 209 -13.57 4.92 -11.20
C ALA A 209 -13.36 4.36 -12.62
N ASP A 210 -13.89 3.17 -12.93
CA ASP A 210 -13.90 2.59 -14.27
C ASP A 210 -14.61 3.49 -15.30
N GLY A 211 -15.65 4.22 -14.86
CA GLY A 211 -16.33 5.22 -15.68
C GLY A 211 -15.53 6.49 -15.95
N CYS A 212 -14.40 6.68 -15.25
CA CYS A 212 -13.52 7.84 -15.36
C CYS A 212 -12.22 7.56 -16.10
N ALA A 213 -11.79 6.30 -16.12
CA ALA A 213 -10.60 5.88 -16.85
C ALA A 213 -10.87 5.93 -18.36
N GLU A 214 -9.99 6.61 -19.12
CA GLU A 214 -9.88 6.26 -20.54
C GLU A 214 -9.32 4.84 -20.65
N GLU A 215 -9.75 4.06 -21.66
CA GLU A 215 -9.48 2.62 -21.83
C GLU A 215 -8.00 2.16 -21.74
N ASN A 216 -7.03 3.08 -21.59
CA ASN A 216 -5.59 2.83 -21.55
C ASN A 216 -4.88 3.21 -20.23
N GLU A 217 -5.57 3.61 -19.15
CA GLU A 217 -4.89 4.14 -17.94
C GLU A 217 -3.90 3.16 -17.29
N LEU A 218 -4.21 1.86 -17.25
CA LEU A 218 -3.32 0.82 -16.71
C LEU A 218 -2.34 0.23 -17.73
N SER A 219 -2.24 0.80 -18.94
CA SER A 219 -1.26 0.35 -19.94
C SER A 219 0.16 0.79 -19.59
N PHE A 220 1.16 0.00 -20.01
CA PHE A 220 2.57 0.38 -19.87
C PHE A 220 2.88 1.70 -20.59
N GLU A 221 2.25 1.93 -21.74
CA GLU A 221 2.35 3.17 -22.51
C GLU A 221 1.85 4.38 -21.71
N SER A 222 0.68 4.28 -21.07
CA SER A 222 0.15 5.34 -20.20
C SER A 222 1.09 5.62 -19.03
N LEU A 223 1.53 4.58 -18.31
CA LEU A 223 2.47 4.74 -17.20
C LEU A 223 3.80 5.35 -17.66
N TYR A 224 4.28 4.98 -18.84
CA TYR A 224 5.49 5.57 -19.37
C TYR A 224 5.33 7.06 -19.65
N GLU A 225 4.29 7.46 -20.38
CA GLU A 225 4.09 8.86 -20.74
C GLU A 225 3.74 9.74 -19.52
N ASN A 226 2.96 9.23 -18.57
CA ASN A 226 2.46 10.00 -17.44
C ASN A 226 3.41 10.01 -16.25
N LEU A 227 4.22 8.97 -16.05
CA LEU A 227 5.14 8.83 -14.90
C LEU A 227 6.61 8.73 -15.31
N PHE A 228 6.99 7.71 -16.07
CA PHE A 228 8.43 7.43 -16.27
C PHE A 228 9.13 8.51 -17.09
N ALA A 229 8.52 8.95 -18.19
CA ALA A 229 9.07 9.99 -19.05
C ALA A 229 9.10 11.36 -18.38
N THR A 230 8.05 11.70 -17.64
CA THR A 230 7.85 13.01 -17.00
C THR A 230 8.65 13.17 -15.72
N THR A 231 8.89 12.08 -14.99
CA THR A 231 9.38 12.13 -13.61
C THR A 231 10.70 11.38 -13.39
N CYS A 232 11.07 10.44 -14.27
CA CYS A 232 12.23 9.58 -14.05
C CYS A 232 13.30 9.69 -15.15
N ALA A 233 12.89 9.89 -16.40
CA ALA A 233 13.73 9.84 -17.61
C ALA A 233 14.63 11.07 -17.84
N PHE A 234 15.10 11.71 -16.78
CA PHE A 234 16.00 12.86 -16.90
C PHE A 234 17.43 12.41 -17.24
N SER A 235 18.14 13.23 -18.01
CA SER A 235 19.52 12.97 -18.44
C SER A 235 20.52 12.77 -17.29
N SER A 236 20.21 13.28 -16.09
CA SER A 236 21.00 13.07 -14.87
C SER A 236 20.61 11.81 -14.09
N CYS A 237 19.45 11.22 -14.36
CA CYS A 237 18.86 10.13 -13.59
C CYS A 237 18.80 8.83 -14.43
N HIS A 238 17.68 8.55 -15.09
CA HIS A 238 17.48 7.29 -15.83
C HIS A 238 17.42 7.54 -17.34
N SER A 239 18.56 7.91 -17.94
CA SER A 239 18.71 8.08 -19.38
C SER A 239 19.73 7.10 -19.98
N SER A 240 19.83 7.08 -21.31
CA SER A 240 20.82 6.29 -22.04
C SER A 240 22.27 6.67 -21.67
N GLU A 241 22.51 7.90 -21.22
CA GLU A 241 23.82 8.37 -20.76
C GLU A 241 24.10 8.09 -19.28
N SER A 242 23.17 8.40 -18.37
CA SER A 242 23.42 8.30 -16.93
C SER A 242 23.20 6.90 -16.37
N ARG A 243 22.24 6.14 -16.93
CA ARG A 243 21.90 4.75 -16.60
C ARG A 243 21.97 4.41 -15.12
N LYS A 244 21.34 5.21 -14.25
CA LYS A 244 21.34 4.94 -12.80
C LYS A 244 20.69 3.59 -12.52
N GLY A 245 21.38 2.75 -11.75
CA GLY A 245 20.94 1.36 -11.51
C GLY A 245 20.92 0.52 -12.79
N GLU A 246 21.77 0.85 -13.77
CA GLU A 246 21.83 0.21 -15.09
C GLU A 246 20.50 0.25 -15.85
N LEU A 247 19.72 1.32 -15.64
CA LEU A 247 18.38 1.52 -16.20
C LEU A 247 18.31 2.81 -17.03
N SER A 248 17.83 2.68 -18.27
CA SER A 248 17.40 3.78 -19.14
C SER A 248 15.88 3.80 -19.27
N LEU A 249 15.29 4.96 -19.01
CA LEU A 249 13.86 5.26 -19.22
C LEU A 249 13.68 6.31 -20.33
N GLY A 250 14.73 6.57 -21.13
CA GLY A 250 14.72 7.65 -22.13
C GLY A 250 13.83 7.39 -23.35
N SER A 251 13.33 6.16 -23.51
CA SER A 251 12.33 5.80 -24.51
C SER A 251 11.42 4.70 -23.98
N LEU A 252 10.19 4.63 -24.50
CA LEU A 252 9.23 3.56 -24.17
C LEU A 252 9.84 2.17 -24.40
N ALA A 253 10.58 2.00 -25.50
CA ALA A 253 11.21 0.73 -25.86
C ALA A 253 12.30 0.33 -24.86
N ASP A 254 13.17 1.26 -24.47
CA ASP A 254 14.22 0.99 -23.47
C ASP A 254 13.60 0.70 -22.10
N ALA A 255 12.61 1.50 -21.68
CA ALA A 255 11.94 1.34 -20.40
C ALA A 255 11.34 -0.07 -20.29
N ARG A 256 10.63 -0.54 -21.32
CA ARG A 256 10.04 -1.89 -21.32
C ARG A 256 11.10 -2.97 -21.25
N ALA A 257 12.13 -2.86 -22.07
CA ALA A 257 13.19 -3.87 -22.18
C ALA A 257 14.06 -3.97 -20.93
N GLU A 258 14.17 -2.89 -20.16
CA GLU A 258 15.07 -2.80 -19.01
C GLU A 258 14.36 -2.83 -17.65
N LEU A 259 13.04 -2.68 -17.59
CA LEU A 259 12.26 -2.83 -16.34
C LEU A 259 11.74 -4.25 -16.14
N VAL A 260 11.07 -4.81 -17.15
CA VAL A 260 10.20 -5.98 -16.96
C VAL A 260 10.99 -7.28 -17.00
N GLY A 261 10.91 -8.07 -15.93
CA GLY A 261 11.59 -9.37 -15.83
C GLY A 261 13.11 -9.28 -15.69
N ILE A 262 13.64 -8.09 -15.42
CA ILE A 262 15.09 -7.85 -15.29
C ILE A 262 15.47 -7.85 -13.82
N GLU A 263 16.52 -8.58 -13.43
CA GLU A 263 17.03 -8.55 -12.06
C GLU A 263 17.40 -7.14 -11.61
N ALA A 264 17.14 -6.83 -10.33
CA ALA A 264 17.58 -5.57 -9.75
C ALA A 264 19.11 -5.46 -9.79
N ALA A 265 19.65 -4.34 -10.28
CA ALA A 265 21.10 -4.13 -10.33
C ALA A 265 21.70 -3.72 -8.96
N ASN A 266 20.86 -3.39 -7.98
CA ASN A 266 21.30 -3.09 -6.63
C ASN A 266 21.65 -4.39 -5.90
N ASP A 267 22.84 -4.46 -5.27
CA ASP A 267 23.34 -5.67 -4.62
C ASP A 267 22.39 -6.23 -3.55
N ALA A 268 21.78 -5.38 -2.72
CA ALA A 268 20.89 -5.83 -1.64
C ALA A 268 19.57 -6.38 -2.23
N ALA A 269 19.00 -5.69 -3.20
CA ALA A 269 17.79 -6.11 -3.90
C ALA A 269 18.02 -7.41 -4.70
N ASN A 270 19.15 -7.51 -5.41
CA ASN A 270 19.54 -8.71 -6.16
C ASN A 270 19.74 -9.90 -5.23
N ALA A 271 20.43 -9.70 -4.10
CA ALA A 271 20.62 -10.75 -3.09
C ALA A 271 19.29 -11.23 -2.47
N ALA A 272 18.27 -10.37 -2.45
CA ALA A 272 16.91 -10.71 -2.05
C ALA A 272 16.08 -11.37 -3.16
N GLY A 273 16.63 -11.53 -4.37
CA GLY A 273 15.97 -12.15 -5.52
C GLY A 273 14.97 -11.24 -6.25
N LEU A 274 15.00 -9.94 -6.01
CA LEU A 274 14.03 -9.01 -6.59
C LEU A 274 14.30 -8.77 -8.07
N LEU A 275 13.22 -8.72 -8.84
CA LEU A 275 13.25 -8.15 -10.19
C LEU A 275 12.95 -6.65 -10.11
N ARG A 276 13.40 -5.87 -11.09
CA ARG A 276 13.04 -4.45 -11.22
C ARG A 276 11.52 -4.32 -11.29
N VAL A 277 10.90 -5.11 -12.16
CA VAL A 277 9.47 -5.40 -12.18
C VAL A 277 9.30 -6.90 -12.39
N ASP A 278 8.56 -7.55 -11.49
CA ASP A 278 8.14 -8.94 -11.59
C ASP A 278 6.64 -9.01 -11.96
N PRO A 279 6.29 -9.36 -13.22
CA PRO A 279 4.91 -9.43 -13.67
C PRO A 279 4.05 -10.34 -12.79
N GLY A 280 2.95 -9.81 -12.28
CA GLY A 280 2.02 -10.49 -11.37
C GLY A 280 2.48 -10.55 -9.91
N ALA A 281 3.66 -10.03 -9.58
CA ALA A 281 4.24 -10.08 -8.23
C ALA A 281 4.74 -8.68 -7.76
N PRO A 282 3.81 -7.80 -7.34
CA PRO A 282 4.13 -6.50 -6.75
C PRO A 282 5.17 -6.57 -5.61
N ASP A 283 5.03 -7.53 -4.69
CA ASP A 283 5.93 -7.67 -3.54
C ASP A 283 7.37 -8.05 -3.90
N ASN A 284 7.55 -8.70 -5.06
CA ASN A 284 8.85 -9.06 -5.60
C ASN A 284 9.42 -7.99 -6.56
N SER A 285 8.70 -6.88 -6.74
CA SER A 285 9.08 -5.80 -7.66
C SER A 285 9.84 -4.68 -6.94
N PHE A 286 11.14 -4.58 -7.25
CA PHE A 286 12.02 -3.57 -6.68
C PHE A 286 11.58 -2.14 -7.01
N LEU A 287 10.93 -1.92 -8.16
CA LEU A 287 10.35 -0.62 -8.52
C LEU A 287 9.45 -0.09 -7.40
N LEU A 288 8.49 -0.88 -6.89
CA LEU A 288 7.58 -0.44 -5.83
C LEU A 288 8.33 -0.11 -4.54
N ARG A 289 9.32 -0.92 -4.15
CA ARG A 289 10.18 -0.59 -3.00
C ARG A 289 10.90 0.74 -3.19
N LYS A 290 11.38 1.02 -4.41
CA LYS A 290 11.99 2.32 -4.72
C LYS A 290 10.99 3.48 -4.62
N LEU A 291 9.73 3.28 -5.00
CA LEU A 291 8.68 4.31 -4.97
C LEU A 291 8.06 4.53 -3.58
N ILE A 292 8.07 3.52 -2.71
CA ILE A 292 7.45 3.54 -1.39
C ILE A 292 8.50 3.81 -0.31
N ALA A 293 9.32 2.78 0.00
CA ALA A 293 10.32 2.83 1.05
C ALA A 293 11.40 1.77 0.80
N PRO A 294 12.56 2.16 0.29
CA PRO A 294 13.64 1.20 0.08
C PRO A 294 14.19 0.67 1.41
N GLY A 295 14.53 -0.60 1.43
CA GLY A 295 15.18 -1.27 2.55
C GLY A 295 16.64 -0.88 2.75
N ALA A 296 17.25 -1.45 3.79
CA ALA A 296 18.66 -1.25 4.09
C ALA A 296 19.55 -1.70 2.91
N GLY A 297 20.43 -0.81 2.43
CA GLY A 297 21.32 -1.08 1.30
C GLY A 297 20.70 -0.85 -0.09
N GLU A 298 19.42 -0.53 -0.17
CA GLU A 298 18.70 -0.30 -1.45
C GLU A 298 18.77 1.15 -1.94
N GLY A 299 19.35 2.06 -1.14
CA GLY A 299 19.51 3.49 -1.45
C GLY A 299 18.25 4.32 -1.19
N ASN A 300 18.21 5.57 -1.67
CA ASN A 300 17.12 6.51 -1.36
C ASN A 300 15.85 6.24 -2.17
N ARG A 301 14.68 6.61 -1.61
CA ARG A 301 13.39 6.57 -2.29
C ARG A 301 13.43 7.40 -3.59
N MET A 302 12.71 6.94 -4.60
CA MET A 302 12.52 7.60 -5.88
C MET A 302 11.13 8.27 -5.94
N PRO A 303 11.01 9.41 -6.65
CA PRO A 303 12.04 10.12 -7.40
C PRO A 303 13.09 10.78 -6.50
N ALA A 304 14.38 10.57 -6.83
CA ALA A 304 15.47 11.10 -6.02
C ALA A 304 15.48 12.63 -6.01
N ASN A 305 15.72 13.23 -4.85
CA ASN A 305 15.76 14.68 -4.63
C ASN A 305 14.41 15.42 -4.85
N SER A 306 13.30 14.69 -4.98
CA SER A 306 11.99 15.30 -4.82
C SER A 306 11.70 15.49 -3.33
N SER A 307 11.30 16.70 -2.93
CA SER A 307 10.71 16.94 -1.61
C SER A 307 9.30 16.37 -1.49
N THR A 308 8.68 16.07 -2.64
CA THR A 308 7.31 15.59 -2.73
C THR A 308 7.30 14.12 -3.17
N PRO A 309 6.82 13.20 -2.34
CA PRO A 309 6.43 11.84 -2.72
C PRO A 309 5.67 11.78 -4.06
N LEU A 310 5.73 10.64 -4.77
CA LEU A 310 4.63 10.32 -5.68
C LEU A 310 3.34 10.18 -4.87
N SER A 311 2.24 10.52 -5.53
CA SER A 311 0.89 10.47 -4.99
C SER A 311 0.47 9.03 -4.73
N ASP A 312 -0.49 8.82 -3.83
CA ASP A 312 -0.94 7.47 -3.45
C ASP A 312 -1.61 6.77 -4.64
N ARG A 313 -2.37 7.52 -5.46
CA ARG A 313 -2.96 7.03 -6.71
C ARG A 313 -1.91 6.59 -7.72
N THR A 314 -0.81 7.36 -7.84
CA THR A 314 0.28 7.02 -8.76
C THR A 314 0.98 5.73 -8.35
N ILE A 315 1.22 5.54 -7.04
CA ILE A 315 1.83 4.31 -6.50
C ILE A 315 0.88 3.12 -6.71
N GLY A 316 -0.41 3.30 -6.41
CA GLY A 316 -1.46 2.31 -6.68
C GLY A 316 -1.49 1.88 -8.14
N ALA A 317 -1.54 2.82 -9.09
CA ALA A 317 -1.57 2.51 -10.52
C ALA A 317 -0.34 1.73 -11.01
N VAL A 318 0.87 2.05 -10.49
CA VAL A 318 2.08 1.26 -10.80
C VAL A 318 1.94 -0.15 -10.25
N ARG A 319 1.39 -0.31 -9.05
CA ARG A 319 1.19 -1.61 -8.43
C ARG A 319 0.15 -2.45 -9.17
N ASP A 320 -0.98 -1.86 -9.57
CA ASP A 320 -2.04 -2.55 -10.32
C ASP A 320 -1.55 -2.99 -11.69
N TRP A 321 -0.76 -2.16 -12.36
CA TRP A 321 -0.08 -2.55 -13.59
C TRP A 321 0.85 -3.75 -13.39
N ILE A 322 1.65 -3.76 -12.33
CA ILE A 322 2.52 -4.91 -12.02
C ILE A 322 1.68 -6.16 -11.75
N LEU A 323 0.60 -6.03 -10.98
CA LEU A 323 -0.29 -7.12 -10.63
C LEU A 323 -0.98 -7.71 -11.88
N ALA A 324 -1.35 -6.87 -12.85
CA ALA A 324 -1.98 -7.29 -14.10
C ALA A 324 -1.05 -8.14 -15.01
N GLY A 325 0.27 -7.98 -14.87
CA GLY A 325 1.31 -8.79 -15.55
C GLY A 325 1.70 -8.31 -16.96
#